data_AF-E3BQB5-F1
#
_entry.id   AF-E3BQB5-F1
#
_cell.length_a   1.000
_cell.length_b   1.000
_cell.length_c   1.000
_cell.angle_alpha   90.00
_cell.angle_beta   90.00
_cell.angle_gamma   90.00
#
_symmetry.space_group_name_H-M   'P 1'
#
loop_
_entity.id
_entity.type
_entity.pdbx_description
1 polymer ?
#
loop_
_entity_poly.entity_id
_entity_poly.type
_entity_poly.pdbx_seq_one_letter_code
_entity_poly.pdbx_strand_id
1 'polypeptide(L)'
;MKKYIYGSFLLLIVILGTYLSFSLYRNLLLSTNIENGHYSSCFNDPKNKKYRIEQWNKNDIFNIQFVESGNADCLAPKFPSIEVSSPDVTHWLHIVETSGDVQFSGKHASLGDFGPHWVFVDVASQEQRDRGNPFYSVGEVFRDNPSWTSAPHITLNWSGKLFGLSELNGVFYPVGGLSWGFHLKSWSLIPEAIAPKLLEKRAWLDVVEALNNDYPDYVFSIK
;
A
#
# COMPACT_ATOMS: atom_id res chain seq x y z
N MET A 1 -51.27 -10.79 -3.67
CA MET A 1 -49.96 -11.24 -4.19
C MET A 1 -49.36 -10.32 -5.26
N LYS A 2 -50.00 -10.10 -6.42
CA LYS A 2 -49.41 -9.27 -7.51
C LYS A 2 -48.96 -7.86 -7.10
N LYS A 3 -49.74 -7.13 -6.29
CA LYS A 3 -49.38 -5.78 -5.80
C LYS A 3 -48.11 -5.75 -4.94
N TYR A 4 -47.91 -6.77 -4.09
CA TYR A 4 -46.70 -6.89 -3.28
C TYR A 4 -45.48 -7.23 -4.14
N ILE A 5 -45.66 -8.04 -5.18
CA ILE A 5 -44.61 -8.37 -6.15
C ILE A 5 -44.14 -7.10 -6.87
N TYR A 6 -45.05 -6.29 -7.41
CA TYR A 6 -44.68 -5.02 -8.08
C TYR A 6 -43.98 -4.03 -7.14
N GLY A 7 -44.45 -3.92 -5.88
CA GLY A 7 -43.79 -3.09 -4.87
C GLY A 7 -42.37 -3.55 -4.53
N SER A 8 -42.17 -4.86 -4.36
CA SER A 8 -40.84 -5.44 -4.12
C SER A 8 -39.90 -5.26 -5.31
N PHE A 9 -40.39 -5.42 -6.55
CA PHE A 9 -39.60 -5.16 -7.75
C PHE A 9 -39.19 -3.69 -7.87
N LEU A 10 -40.11 -2.76 -7.61
CA LEU A 10 -39.80 -1.33 -7.64
C LEU A 10 -38.74 -0.97 -6.59
N LEU A 11 -38.87 -1.50 -5.36
CA LEU A 11 -37.90 -1.30 -4.30
C LEU A 11 -36.52 -1.85 -4.68
N LEU A 12 -36.46 -3.05 -5.26
CA LEU A 12 -35.21 -3.64 -5.73
C LEU A 12 -34.53 -2.78 -6.79
N ILE A 13 -35.30 -2.24 -7.75
CA ILE A 13 -34.78 -1.35 -8.80
C ILE A 13 -34.21 -0.07 -8.19
N VAL A 14 -34.91 0.53 -7.22
CA VAL A 14 -34.42 1.74 -6.54
C VAL A 14 -33.13 1.45 -5.77
N ILE A 15 -33.09 0.38 -4.98
CA ILE A 15 -31.90 -0.02 -4.20
C ILE A 15 -30.71 -0.29 -5.13
N LEU A 16 -30.93 -1.05 -6.20
CA LEU A 16 -29.88 -1.36 -7.18
C LEU A 16 -29.40 -0.10 -7.90
N GLY A 17 -30.33 0.78 -8.30
CA GLY A 17 -30.01 2.06 -8.92
C GLY A 17 -29.15 2.94 -8.00
N THR A 18 -29.56 3.11 -6.75
CA THR A 18 -28.80 3.87 -5.75
C THR A 18 -27.40 3.26 -5.52
N TYR A 19 -27.31 1.93 -5.42
CA TYR A 19 -26.04 1.24 -5.26
C TYR A 19 -25.09 1.49 -6.44
N LEU A 20 -25.57 1.31 -7.67
CA LEU A 20 -24.76 1.51 -8.88
C LEU A 20 -24.34 2.97 -9.04
N SER A 21 -25.26 3.92 -8.81
CA SER A 21 -24.94 5.35 -8.85
C SER A 21 -23.88 5.73 -7.82
N PHE A 22 -23.99 5.24 -6.59
CA PHE A 22 -22.98 5.47 -5.55
C PHE A 22 -21.63 4.85 -5.94
N SER A 23 -21.64 3.61 -6.43
CA SER A 23 -20.41 2.91 -6.87
C SER A 23 -19.70 3.67 -7.98
N LEU A 24 -20.44 4.14 -8.99
CA LEU A 24 -19.89 4.94 -10.09
C LEU A 24 -19.30 6.25 -9.59
N TYR A 25 -20.04 6.99 -8.76
CA TYR A 25 -19.58 8.26 -8.20
C TYR A 25 -18.31 8.10 -7.37
N ARG A 26 -18.28 7.09 -6.48
CA ARG A 26 -17.12 6.79 -5.64
C ARG A 26 -15.90 6.42 -6.48
N ASN A 27 -16.07 5.58 -7.51
CA ASN A 27 -14.97 5.18 -8.38
C ASN A 27 -14.41 6.38 -9.15
N LEU A 28 -15.25 7.24 -9.72
CA LEU A 28 -14.81 8.47 -10.40
C LEU A 28 -14.04 9.41 -9.46
N LEU A 29 -14.52 9.55 -8.22
CA LEU A 29 -13.86 10.37 -7.22
C LEU A 29 -12.46 9.82 -6.86
N LEU A 30 -12.36 8.51 -6.65
CA LEU A 30 -11.12 7.85 -6.25
C LEU A 30 -10.12 7.69 -7.40
N SER A 31 -10.58 7.61 -8.65
CA SER A 31 -9.74 7.48 -9.84
C SER A 31 -9.20 8.81 -10.39
N THR A 32 -9.42 9.92 -9.68
CA THR A 32 -8.98 11.24 -10.13
C THR A 32 -7.45 11.25 -10.30
N ASN A 33 -6.96 11.70 -11.46
CA ASN A 33 -5.53 11.88 -11.74
C ASN A 33 -4.63 10.66 -11.49
N ILE A 34 -5.15 9.44 -11.64
CA ILE A 34 -4.33 8.22 -11.67
C ILE A 34 -3.41 8.22 -12.91
N GLU A 35 -3.89 8.68 -14.06
CA GLU A 35 -3.11 8.65 -15.31
C GLU A 35 -2.20 9.88 -15.49
N ASN A 36 -2.61 11.04 -14.98
CA ASN A 36 -1.98 12.34 -15.27
C ASN A 36 -1.40 13.03 -14.03
N GLY A 37 -1.59 12.46 -12.83
CA GLY A 37 -1.06 13.04 -11.60
C GLY A 37 0.42 12.78 -11.40
N HIS A 38 1.04 13.55 -10.52
CA HIS A 38 2.48 13.42 -10.25
C HIS A 38 2.77 13.34 -8.74
N TYR A 39 3.74 12.50 -8.37
CA TYR A 39 4.24 12.42 -7.00
C TYR A 39 4.79 13.75 -6.48
N SER A 40 5.47 14.52 -7.34
CA SER A 40 5.98 15.86 -6.98
C SER A 40 4.87 16.79 -6.53
N SER A 41 3.72 16.77 -7.21
CA SER A 41 2.53 17.55 -6.82
C SER A 41 1.98 17.15 -5.46
N CYS A 42 2.06 15.85 -5.09
CA CYS A 42 1.69 15.38 -3.76
C CYS A 42 2.60 15.96 -2.68
N PHE A 43 3.91 15.87 -2.85
CA PHE A 43 4.87 16.29 -1.82
C PHE A 43 5.11 17.81 -1.77
N ASN A 44 4.70 18.54 -2.80
CA ASN A 44 4.61 20.00 -2.79
C ASN A 44 3.31 20.53 -2.18
N ASP A 45 2.38 19.65 -1.77
CA ASP A 45 1.13 20.06 -1.16
C ASP A 45 1.37 20.75 0.20
N PRO A 46 0.66 21.85 0.52
CA PRO A 46 0.76 22.51 1.83
C PRO A 46 0.45 21.60 3.02
N LYS A 47 -0.29 20.51 2.82
CA LYS A 47 -0.64 19.51 3.84
C LYS A 47 0.45 18.46 4.05
N ASN A 48 1.54 18.48 3.28
CA ASN A 48 2.65 17.56 3.44
C ASN A 48 3.23 17.63 4.86
N LYS A 49 3.23 16.49 5.55
CA LYS A 49 3.81 16.33 6.88
C LYS A 49 5.16 15.64 6.75
N LYS A 50 6.17 16.22 7.39
CA LYS A 50 7.51 15.63 7.46
C LYS A 50 7.69 14.88 8.77
N TYR A 51 8.14 13.64 8.69
CA TYR A 51 8.51 12.83 9.84
C TYR A 51 10.00 12.48 9.77
N ARG A 52 10.60 12.31 10.95
CA ARG A 52 11.94 11.76 11.12
C ARG A 52 11.82 10.61 12.10
N ILE A 53 12.06 9.40 11.62
CA ILE A 53 11.92 8.19 12.42
C ILE A 53 13.29 7.55 12.56
N GLU A 54 13.71 7.28 13.80
CA GLU A 54 14.98 6.60 14.08
C GLU A 54 14.95 5.16 13.57
N GLN A 55 16.06 4.75 12.94
CA GLN A 55 16.28 3.38 12.51
C GLN A 55 16.63 2.47 13.70
N TRP A 56 16.59 1.14 13.50
CA TRP A 56 16.85 0.19 14.59
C TRP A 56 18.26 0.29 15.15
N ASN A 57 19.23 0.65 14.32
CA ASN A 57 20.62 0.83 14.69
C ASN A 57 20.96 2.32 14.93
N LYS A 58 20.15 2.99 15.75
CA LYS A 58 20.37 4.18 16.61
C LYS A 58 21.16 5.43 16.16
N ASN A 59 21.70 5.53 14.95
CA ASN A 59 22.39 6.76 14.50
C ASN A 59 21.78 7.39 13.24
N ASP A 60 20.98 6.64 12.49
CA ASP A 60 20.40 7.10 11.24
C ASP A 60 18.88 7.21 11.29
N ILE A 61 18.33 7.96 10.33
CA ILE A 61 16.91 8.30 10.29
C ILE A 61 16.30 7.98 8.93
N PHE A 62 15.03 7.62 8.96
CA PHE A 62 14.15 7.74 7.80
C PHE A 62 13.61 9.16 7.73
N ASN A 63 13.88 9.85 6.61
CA ASN A 63 13.23 11.11 6.27
C ASN A 63 11.98 10.79 5.47
N ILE A 64 10.82 11.16 6.01
CA ILE A 64 9.53 10.77 5.46
C ILE A 64 8.75 12.02 5.10
N GLN A 65 8.21 12.07 3.89
CA GLN A 65 7.18 13.01 3.49
C GLN A 65 5.87 12.24 3.37
N PHE A 66 4.80 12.74 3.97
CA PHE A 66 3.53 12.04 3.99
C PHE A 66 2.37 13.01 3.85
N VAL A 67 1.50 12.72 2.89
CA VAL A 67 0.34 13.55 2.55
C VAL A 67 -0.88 12.65 2.65
N GLU A 68 -1.79 12.95 3.57
CA GLU A 68 -2.99 12.12 3.79
C GLU A 68 -3.97 12.20 2.61
N SER A 69 -4.06 13.38 1.98
CA SER A 69 -4.79 13.63 0.75
C SER A 69 -4.20 14.88 0.08
N GLY A 70 -3.78 14.71 -1.17
CA GLY A 70 -3.14 15.77 -1.95
C GLY A 70 -4.12 16.73 -2.63
N ASN A 71 -3.56 17.77 -3.25
CA ASN A 71 -4.24 18.69 -4.16
C ASN A 71 -4.71 17.98 -5.43
N ALA A 72 -5.39 18.72 -6.31
CA ALA A 72 -5.90 18.19 -7.56
C ALA A 72 -4.80 17.52 -8.39
N ASP A 73 -3.62 18.12 -8.54
CA ASP A 73 -2.57 17.64 -9.44
C ASP A 73 -1.75 16.45 -8.89
N CYS A 74 -1.99 16.05 -7.65
CA CYS A 74 -1.39 14.87 -7.03
C CYS A 74 -1.91 13.58 -7.69
N LEU A 75 -1.03 12.58 -7.83
CA LEU A 75 -1.41 11.22 -8.19
C LEU A 75 -2.43 10.68 -7.18
N ALA A 76 -3.55 10.14 -7.68
CA ALA A 76 -4.69 9.65 -6.90
C ALA A 76 -4.93 10.45 -5.59
N PRO A 77 -5.34 11.72 -5.68
CA PRO A 77 -5.19 12.72 -4.62
C PRO A 77 -6.04 12.45 -3.38
N LYS A 78 -6.97 11.50 -3.45
CA LYS A 78 -7.80 11.05 -2.33
C LYS A 78 -7.11 9.99 -1.47
N PHE A 79 -6.08 9.33 -1.99
CA PHE A 79 -5.28 8.36 -1.25
C PHE A 79 -4.08 9.03 -0.59
N PRO A 80 -3.57 8.45 0.52
CA PRO A 80 -2.33 8.92 1.09
C PRO A 80 -1.15 8.67 0.15
N SER A 81 -0.17 9.55 0.20
CA SER A 81 1.09 9.42 -0.54
C SER A 81 2.24 9.52 0.43
N ILE A 82 3.26 8.68 0.24
CA ILE A 82 4.46 8.65 1.07
C ILE A 82 5.72 8.70 0.20
N GLU A 83 6.73 9.43 0.66
CA GLU A 83 8.10 9.33 0.18
C GLU A 83 9.01 9.05 1.37
N VAL A 84 9.92 8.09 1.23
CA VAL A 84 10.87 7.73 2.29
C VAL A 84 12.28 7.69 1.71
N SER A 85 13.21 8.33 2.42
CA SER A 85 14.62 8.34 2.05
C SER A 85 15.51 8.11 3.27
N SER A 86 16.64 7.45 3.03
CA SER A 86 17.74 7.27 3.98
C SER A 86 19.04 7.02 3.21
N PRO A 87 20.18 7.58 3.67
CA PRO A 87 21.47 7.37 3.01
C PRO A 87 22.01 5.93 3.16
N ASP A 88 21.60 5.19 4.19
CA ASP A 88 22.12 3.85 4.51
C ASP A 88 21.33 2.73 3.84
N VAL A 89 20.23 3.08 3.17
CA VAL A 89 19.37 2.16 2.45
C VAL A 89 19.83 2.06 1.00
N THR A 90 20.16 0.85 0.57
CA THR A 90 20.43 0.55 -0.83
C THR A 90 19.19 -0.03 -1.53
N HIS A 91 18.30 -0.70 -0.79
CA HIS A 91 17.11 -1.35 -1.34
C HIS A 91 15.88 -1.11 -0.46
N TRP A 92 14.75 -0.81 -1.09
CA TRP A 92 13.46 -0.73 -0.42
C TRP A 92 12.64 -1.98 -0.70
N LEU A 93 12.25 -2.66 0.37
CA LEU A 93 11.32 -3.78 0.33
C LEU A 93 9.98 -3.32 0.88
N HIS A 94 8.90 -3.52 0.11
CA HIS A 94 7.56 -3.15 0.53
C HIS A 94 6.69 -4.42 0.61
N ILE A 95 6.09 -4.67 1.77
CA ILE A 95 5.17 -5.79 1.97
C ILE A 95 3.81 -5.22 2.32
N VAL A 96 2.80 -5.56 1.53
CA VAL A 96 1.45 -5.09 1.72
C VAL A 96 0.61 -6.20 2.32
N GLU A 97 -0.18 -5.83 3.32
CA GLU A 97 -1.24 -6.64 3.91
C GLU A 97 -2.58 -5.94 3.67
N THR A 98 -3.54 -6.67 3.11
CA THR A 98 -4.82 -6.09 2.72
C THR A 98 -5.99 -7.04 2.97
N SER A 99 -7.15 -6.46 3.29
CA SER A 99 -8.43 -7.18 3.37
C SER A 99 -9.19 -7.18 2.04
N GLY A 100 -8.59 -6.66 0.97
CA GLY A 100 -9.16 -6.69 -0.38
C GLY A 100 -9.05 -8.06 -1.02
N ASP A 101 -9.81 -8.25 -2.10
CA ASP A 101 -9.71 -9.44 -2.93
C ASP A 101 -8.32 -9.55 -3.57
N VAL A 102 -7.87 -10.77 -3.84
CA VAL A 102 -6.62 -11.03 -4.57
C VAL A 102 -6.74 -10.51 -6.00
N GLN A 103 -5.88 -9.54 -6.35
CA GLN A 103 -5.86 -8.90 -7.68
C GLN A 103 -4.69 -9.35 -8.55
N PHE A 104 -3.66 -9.97 -7.96
CA PHE A 104 -2.50 -10.49 -8.69
C PHE A 104 -2.64 -11.99 -8.95
N SER A 105 -1.98 -12.47 -9.99
CA SER A 105 -1.88 -13.89 -10.31
C SER A 105 -0.45 -14.24 -10.68
N GLY A 106 -0.09 -15.53 -10.57
CA GLY A 106 1.25 -16.01 -10.92
C GLY A 106 2.23 -16.03 -9.74
N LYS A 107 3.52 -16.02 -10.06
CA LYS A 107 4.61 -16.13 -9.09
C LYS A 107 4.60 -14.91 -8.16
N HIS A 108 4.79 -15.15 -6.86
CA HIS A 108 4.81 -14.08 -5.84
C HIS A 108 3.53 -13.23 -5.80
N ALA A 109 2.39 -13.78 -6.23
CA ALA A 109 1.08 -13.14 -6.05
C ALA A 109 0.64 -13.13 -4.57
N SER A 110 1.26 -13.95 -3.73
CA SER A 110 1.14 -13.94 -2.27
C SER A 110 2.50 -14.26 -1.66
N LEU A 111 2.73 -13.80 -0.45
CA LEU A 111 3.92 -14.07 0.36
C LEU A 111 3.50 -14.95 1.54
N GLY A 112 4.06 -16.15 1.66
CA GLY A 112 3.78 -17.06 2.79
C GLY A 112 2.28 -17.34 3.06
N ASP A 113 1.98 -17.79 4.27
CA ASP A 113 0.61 -17.96 4.79
C ASP A 113 0.44 -17.13 6.07
N PHE A 114 -0.07 -15.91 5.92
CA PHE A 114 -0.29 -14.96 7.03
C PHE A 114 -1.78 -14.89 7.45
N GLY A 115 -2.53 -15.97 7.23
CA GLY A 115 -3.92 -16.07 7.66
C GLY A 115 -4.92 -15.51 6.63
N PRO A 116 -6.05 -14.91 7.05
CA PRO A 116 -7.15 -14.56 6.15
C PRO A 116 -6.88 -13.29 5.33
N HIS A 117 -5.80 -12.56 5.62
CA HIS A 117 -5.42 -11.36 4.90
C HIS A 117 -4.53 -11.72 3.74
N TRP A 118 -4.73 -10.99 2.63
CA TRP A 118 -3.84 -11.13 1.50
C TRP A 118 -2.56 -10.36 1.79
N VAL A 119 -1.43 -11.07 1.85
CA VAL A 119 -0.10 -10.50 2.05
C VAL A 119 0.75 -10.78 0.82
N PHE A 120 1.45 -9.76 0.32
CA PHE A 120 2.33 -9.90 -0.83
C PHE A 120 3.48 -8.88 -0.78
N VAL A 121 4.59 -9.21 -1.45
CA VAL A 121 5.66 -8.24 -1.72
C VAL A 121 5.21 -7.35 -2.85
N ASP A 122 5.18 -6.05 -2.59
CA ASP A 122 4.80 -5.03 -3.54
C ASP A 122 6.03 -4.50 -4.28
N VAL A 123 5.90 -4.34 -5.60
CA VAL A 123 6.99 -4.00 -6.51
C VAL A 123 6.48 -3.02 -7.56
N ALA A 124 7.37 -2.22 -8.14
CA ALA A 124 6.98 -1.11 -9.00
C ALA A 124 6.31 -1.55 -10.32
N SER A 125 6.47 -2.81 -10.75
CA SER A 125 5.82 -3.33 -11.96
C SER A 125 5.59 -4.84 -11.95
N GLN A 126 4.62 -5.30 -12.75
CA GLN A 126 4.42 -6.73 -13.00
C GLN A 126 5.66 -7.41 -13.59
N GLU A 127 6.42 -6.70 -14.43
CA GLU A 127 7.69 -7.20 -14.99
C GLU A 127 8.73 -7.50 -13.90
N GLN A 128 8.84 -6.66 -12.87
CA GLN A 128 9.71 -6.94 -11.72
C GLN A 128 9.23 -8.16 -10.94
N ARG A 129 7.91 -8.28 -10.72
CA ARG A 129 7.30 -9.43 -10.04
C ARG A 129 7.59 -10.73 -10.79
N ASP A 130 7.38 -10.74 -12.10
CA ASP A 130 7.58 -11.91 -12.96
C ASP A 130 9.06 -12.34 -13.02
N ARG A 131 9.98 -11.38 -12.89
CA ARG A 131 11.43 -11.64 -12.77
C ARG A 131 11.85 -12.13 -11.39
N GLY A 132 10.94 -12.18 -10.42
CA GLY A 132 11.25 -12.55 -9.04
C GLY A 132 12.10 -11.51 -8.31
N ASN A 133 12.09 -10.24 -8.73
CA ASN A 133 12.74 -9.17 -8.00
C ASN A 133 11.83 -8.72 -6.84
N PRO A 134 12.26 -8.81 -5.57
CA PRO A 134 11.44 -8.43 -4.42
C PRO A 134 11.48 -6.93 -4.12
N PHE A 135 12.36 -6.16 -4.75
CA PHE A 135 12.59 -4.78 -4.36
C PHE A 135 11.66 -3.81 -5.09
N TYR A 136 11.02 -2.94 -4.31
CA TYR A 136 10.19 -1.87 -4.83
C TYR A 136 11.03 -0.79 -5.53
N SER A 137 12.16 -0.41 -4.93
CA SER A 137 13.16 0.48 -5.53
C SER A 137 14.58 0.17 -5.04
N VAL A 138 15.58 0.53 -5.86
CA VAL A 138 17.00 0.25 -5.63
C VAL A 138 17.81 1.53 -5.87
N GLY A 139 18.62 1.93 -4.90
CA GLY A 139 19.47 3.14 -4.96
C GLY A 139 18.69 4.47 -5.01
N GLU A 140 17.37 4.42 -4.91
CA GLU A 140 16.47 5.56 -5.00
C GLU A 140 15.60 5.67 -3.75
N VAL A 141 14.84 6.76 -3.66
CA VAL A 141 13.83 6.92 -2.62
C VAL A 141 12.67 5.94 -2.83
N PHE A 142 11.97 5.58 -1.76
CA PHE A 142 10.69 4.89 -1.86
C PHE A 142 9.58 5.92 -2.09
N ARG A 143 8.65 5.66 -3.03
CA ARG A 143 7.45 6.45 -3.26
C ARG A 143 6.27 5.56 -3.57
N ASP A 144 5.16 5.76 -2.87
CA ASP A 144 3.94 5.01 -3.13
C ASP A 144 2.68 5.84 -2.86
N ASN A 145 1.62 5.51 -3.60
CA ASN A 145 0.28 6.04 -3.55
C ASN A 145 -0.70 4.91 -3.96
N PRO A 146 -1.13 4.09 -2.99
CA PRO A 146 -1.65 2.76 -3.22
C PRO A 146 -3.13 2.87 -3.52
N SER A 147 -3.49 3.46 -4.67
CA SER A 147 -4.84 3.84 -5.14
C SER A 147 -5.86 2.70 -5.29
N TRP A 148 -5.92 1.84 -4.29
CA TRP A 148 -6.67 0.60 -4.17
C TRP A 148 -8.07 0.86 -3.68
N THR A 149 -9.02 0.18 -4.31
CA THR A 149 -10.44 0.30 -4.01
C THR A 149 -11.06 -1.07 -3.75
N SER A 150 -12.26 -1.04 -3.19
CA SER A 150 -13.12 -2.20 -2.96
C SER A 150 -14.55 -1.86 -3.37
N ALA A 151 -15.44 -2.85 -3.44
CA ALA A 151 -16.87 -2.57 -3.59
C ALA A 151 -17.38 -1.65 -2.45
N PRO A 152 -18.37 -0.77 -2.71
CA PRO A 152 -18.88 0.20 -1.73
C PRO A 152 -19.24 -0.36 -0.35
N HIS A 153 -19.73 -1.59 -0.27
CA HIS A 153 -20.18 -2.22 0.96
C HIS A 153 -19.06 -2.94 1.73
N ILE A 154 -17.83 -2.95 1.20
CA ILE A 154 -16.68 -3.65 1.77
C ILE A 154 -15.72 -2.63 2.37
N THR A 155 -15.42 -2.79 3.66
CA THR A 155 -14.30 -2.08 4.28
C THR A 155 -12.99 -2.67 3.78
N LEU A 156 -12.15 -1.83 3.20
CA LEU A 156 -10.80 -2.17 2.78
C LEU A 156 -9.80 -1.63 3.81
N ASN A 157 -9.04 -2.55 4.41
CA ASN A 157 -7.86 -2.23 5.18
C ASN A 157 -6.65 -2.48 4.28
N TRP A 158 -5.79 -1.47 4.14
CA TRP A 158 -4.54 -1.58 3.41
C TRP A 158 -3.42 -1.11 4.34
N SER A 159 -2.42 -1.95 4.56
CA SER A 159 -1.25 -1.63 5.37
C SER A 159 0.03 -2.05 4.66
N GLY A 160 0.92 -1.08 4.46
CA GLY A 160 2.27 -1.29 3.95
C GLY A 160 3.27 -1.38 5.10
N LYS A 161 4.10 -2.41 5.09
CA LYS A 161 5.33 -2.55 5.87
C LYS A 161 6.50 -2.28 4.92
N LEU A 162 7.13 -1.13 5.09
CA LEU A 162 8.31 -0.74 4.33
C LEU A 162 9.56 -1.05 5.14
N PHE A 163 10.50 -1.80 4.57
CA PHE A 163 11.81 -2.06 5.15
C PHE A 163 12.90 -1.42 4.29
N GLY A 164 13.75 -0.64 4.96
CA GLY A 164 15.01 -0.19 4.37
C GLY A 164 16.06 -1.28 4.56
N LEU A 165 16.74 -1.66 3.49
CA LEU A 165 17.78 -2.69 3.51
C LEU A 165 19.11 -2.12 3.05
N SER A 166 20.18 -2.53 3.72
CA SER A 166 21.56 -2.31 3.30
C SER A 166 22.12 -3.61 2.76
N GLU A 167 22.60 -3.59 1.52
CA GLU A 167 23.24 -4.75 0.89
C GLU A 167 24.73 -4.74 1.19
N LEU A 168 25.23 -5.84 1.77
CA LEU A 168 26.65 -6.05 2.01
C LEU A 168 27.03 -7.48 1.59
N ASN A 169 27.92 -7.60 0.61
CA ASN A 169 28.40 -8.88 0.08
C ASN A 169 27.28 -9.82 -0.38
N GLY A 170 26.25 -9.29 -1.05
CA GLY A 170 25.09 -10.07 -1.53
C GLY A 170 24.10 -10.49 -0.44
N VAL A 171 24.24 -9.97 0.79
CA VAL A 171 23.29 -10.20 1.89
C VAL A 171 22.59 -8.89 2.23
N PHE A 172 21.27 -8.95 2.36
CA PHE A 172 20.41 -7.80 2.67
C PHE A 172 20.14 -7.73 4.18
N TYR A 173 20.63 -6.67 4.82
CA TYR A 173 20.46 -6.42 6.25
C TYR A 173 19.39 -5.34 6.47
N PRO A 174 18.40 -5.57 7.34
CA PRO A 174 17.42 -4.53 7.64
C PRO A 174 18.05 -3.41 8.47
N VAL A 175 17.94 -2.17 7.99
CA VAL A 175 18.37 -1.00 8.77
C VAL A 175 17.24 -0.48 9.66
N GLY A 176 15.99 -0.66 9.21
CA GLY A 176 14.78 -0.33 9.94
C GLY A 176 13.54 -0.61 9.10
N GLY A 177 12.37 -0.41 9.70
CA GLY A 177 11.11 -0.48 8.97
C GLY A 177 10.06 0.47 9.50
N LEU A 178 9.07 0.79 8.67
CA LEU A 178 7.91 1.58 9.04
C LEU A 178 6.63 0.97 8.50
N SER A 179 5.53 1.20 9.21
CA SER A 179 4.18 0.88 8.77
C SER A 179 3.46 2.15 8.37
N TRP A 180 2.61 2.05 7.36
CA TRP A 180 1.69 3.11 6.95
C TRP A 180 0.49 2.50 6.22
N GLY A 181 -0.50 3.30 5.83
CA GLY A 181 -1.57 2.82 4.98
C GLY A 181 -2.85 3.62 5.07
N PHE A 182 -3.99 2.94 4.94
CA PHE A 182 -5.30 3.56 5.06
C PHE A 182 -6.43 2.57 5.38
N HIS A 183 -7.55 3.11 5.83
CA HIS A 183 -8.83 2.43 5.92
C HIS A 183 -9.85 3.07 4.99
N LEU A 184 -10.40 2.32 4.05
CA LEU A 184 -11.52 2.75 3.24
C LEU A 184 -12.78 2.05 3.76
N LYS A 185 -13.47 2.73 4.68
CA LYS A 185 -14.66 2.19 5.35
C LYS A 185 -15.78 1.92 4.34
N SER A 186 -16.61 0.93 4.65
CA SER A 186 -17.86 0.70 3.92
C SER A 186 -18.64 2.01 3.77
N TRP A 187 -19.07 2.29 2.54
CA TRP A 187 -19.83 3.46 2.10
C TRP A 187 -19.10 4.80 2.27
N SER A 188 -17.79 4.81 2.58
CA SER A 188 -17.01 6.05 2.58
C SER A 188 -16.60 6.45 1.17
N LEU A 189 -16.51 7.76 0.94
CA LEU A 189 -16.10 8.34 -0.34
C LEU A 189 -14.58 8.48 -0.46
N ILE A 190 -13.87 8.56 0.67
CA ILE A 190 -12.43 8.73 0.73
C ILE A 190 -11.84 7.80 1.80
N PRO A 191 -10.57 7.39 1.65
CA PRO A 191 -9.85 6.63 2.66
C PRO A 191 -9.44 7.51 3.85
N GLU A 192 -9.37 6.90 5.02
CA GLU A 192 -8.79 7.46 6.24
C GLU A 192 -7.33 7.02 6.32
N ALA A 193 -6.40 7.98 6.21
CA ALA A 193 -4.98 7.70 6.19
C ALA A 193 -4.44 7.24 7.55
N ILE A 194 -3.52 6.27 7.53
CA ILE A 194 -2.76 5.80 8.68
C ILE A 194 -1.35 6.38 8.54
N ALA A 195 -1.00 7.27 9.47
CA ALA A 195 0.30 7.93 9.45
C ALA A 195 1.47 6.94 9.62
N PRO A 196 2.65 7.23 9.04
CA PRO A 196 3.85 6.41 9.18
C PRO A 196 4.25 6.22 10.65
N LYS A 197 4.59 4.99 11.02
CA LYS A 197 5.07 4.63 12.37
C LYS A 197 6.26 3.68 12.27
N LEU A 198 7.20 3.80 13.20
CA LEU A 198 8.33 2.87 13.32
C LEU A 198 7.78 1.45 13.59
N LEU A 199 8.25 0.48 12.81
CA LEU A 199 8.05 -0.93 13.12
C LEU A 199 9.07 -1.37 14.16
N GLU A 200 8.67 -2.26 15.05
CA GLU A 200 9.62 -2.99 15.87
C GLU A 200 10.41 -3.98 15.00
N LYS A 201 11.64 -4.30 15.40
CA LYS A 201 12.48 -5.29 14.71
C LYS A 201 11.80 -6.66 14.57
N ARG A 202 10.89 -7.00 15.48
CA ARG A 202 10.07 -8.21 15.40
C ARG A 202 9.29 -8.31 14.08
N ALA A 203 8.78 -7.20 13.55
CA ALA A 203 8.05 -7.19 12.29
C ALA A 203 8.88 -7.69 11.10
N TRP A 204 10.21 -7.53 11.14
CA TRP A 204 11.12 -8.13 10.15
C TRP A 204 11.28 -9.63 10.37
N LEU A 205 11.46 -10.05 11.63
CA LEU A 205 11.59 -11.46 11.99
C LEU A 205 10.34 -12.26 11.61
N ASP A 206 9.17 -11.63 11.65
CA ASP A 206 7.90 -12.25 11.26
C ASP A 206 7.82 -12.55 9.74
N VAL A 207 8.63 -11.91 8.90
CA VAL A 207 8.55 -12.04 7.42
C VAL A 207 9.81 -12.61 6.76
N VAL A 208 10.97 -12.54 7.41
CA VAL A 208 12.27 -12.86 6.80
C VAL A 208 12.39 -14.33 6.34
N GLU A 209 11.76 -15.26 7.05
CA GLU A 209 11.74 -16.67 6.64
C GLU A 209 10.93 -16.86 5.36
N ALA A 210 9.73 -16.27 5.29
CA ALA A 210 8.90 -16.30 4.09
C ALA A 210 9.60 -15.64 2.90
N LEU A 211 10.31 -14.53 3.12
CA LEU A 211 11.10 -13.87 2.08
C LEU A 211 12.21 -14.76 1.53
N ASN A 212 13.00 -15.42 2.39
CA ASN A 212 14.06 -16.33 1.94
C ASN A 212 13.51 -17.57 1.22
N ASN A 213 12.33 -18.06 1.62
CA ASN A 213 11.68 -19.19 0.95
C ASN A 213 11.12 -18.80 -0.42
N ASP A 214 10.45 -17.65 -0.51
CA ASP A 214 9.80 -17.20 -1.74
C ASP A 214 10.81 -16.63 -2.73
N TYR A 215 11.91 -16.04 -2.26
CA TYR A 215 12.95 -15.41 -3.09
C TYR A 215 14.32 -16.06 -2.85
N PRO A 216 14.52 -17.33 -3.24
CA PRO A 216 15.70 -18.12 -2.91
C PRO A 216 17.00 -17.62 -3.56
N ASP A 217 16.90 -16.76 -4.56
CA ASP A 217 18.06 -16.13 -5.22
C ASP A 217 18.63 -14.95 -4.40
N TYR A 218 17.95 -14.56 -3.31
CA TYR A 218 18.35 -13.46 -2.42
C TYR A 218 18.56 -13.98 -1.01
N VAL A 219 19.46 -13.33 -0.26
CA VAL A 219 19.74 -13.69 1.14
C VAL A 219 19.35 -12.55 2.06
N PHE A 220 18.22 -12.71 2.75
CA PHE A 220 17.73 -11.76 3.75
C PHE A 220 18.21 -12.14 5.15
N SER A 221 18.93 -11.23 5.79
CA SER A 221 19.52 -11.44 7.12
C SER A 221 18.45 -11.60 8.19
N ILE A 222 18.53 -12.66 8.99
CA ILE A 222 17.75 -12.81 10.25
C ILE A 222 18.32 -12.00 11.43
N LYS A 223 19.50 -11.39 11.24
CA LYS A 223 20.20 -10.58 12.23
C LYS A 223 19.79 -9.13 12.15
#